data_AF-A0AAD9AK43-F1
#
_entry.id   AF-A0AAD9AK43-F1
#
_cell.length_a   1.000
_cell.length_b   1.000
_cell.length_c   1.000
_cell.angle_alpha   90.00
_cell.angle_beta   90.00
_cell.angle_gamma   90.00
#
_symmetry.space_group_name_H-M   'P 1'
#
loop_
_entity.id
_entity.type
_entity.pdbx_description
1 polymer ?
#
loop_
_entity_poly.entity_id
_entity_poly.type
_entity_poly.pdbx_seq_one_letter_code
_entity_poly.pdbx_strand_id
1 'polypeptide(L)'
;MLLCSIHLLALSAGVVWAQQAPLRSKGSCLSSSNPNTAAALSLCCPTQDTEGKGTVDGTVFTYACGKWAKSSENVAQNSGSPRDCAQLCAQDPTCVAASWNSRGCYVIREGTAFETFPDQTGKFILLAKSEEPPFDDPSAADPAAIAQCNNEKDAIRREMTNQCEMEVQGQKAAHQGALRQAEERCKEEKAQCEADKSRQVTAAREQCDSDKAALRRDRDTCEAEKREKVQQGAAAEKQCKSQVDDLQKQVKDLEDKVRSGSGSGSGGTSTGTGSGSGSGSGTGGFVQTGDPACEKISTYSHCKPGCKNFAIDGVKYELRCNTFAERTEKARLNAYATINECLANKCNKEADCLGVSWTPDGACVFHYPKRAGLAANIVPKGGNWHHVMKLSS
;
A
#
# COMPACT_ATOMS: atom_id res chain seq x y z
N MET A 1 -6.61 22.99 19.43
CA MET A 1 -8.03 22.91 19.01
C MET A 1 -8.42 24.26 18.40
N LEU A 2 -8.25 24.41 17.08
CA LEU A 2 -8.89 25.46 16.30
C LEU A 2 -9.53 24.76 15.10
N LEU A 3 -10.85 24.65 15.11
CA LEU A 3 -11.64 24.10 14.02
C LEU A 3 -11.96 25.23 13.04
N CYS A 4 -11.24 25.26 11.92
CA CYS A 4 -11.53 26.17 10.82
C CYS A 4 -12.69 25.56 10.00
N SER A 5 -13.89 26.15 10.14
CA SER A 5 -15.07 25.78 9.36
C SER A 5 -14.94 26.30 7.93
N ILE A 6 -14.77 25.39 6.97
CA ILE A 6 -14.84 25.71 5.54
C ILE A 6 -16.28 25.43 5.08
N HIS A 7 -17.03 26.49 4.78
CA HIS A 7 -18.32 26.40 4.09
C HIS A 7 -18.06 26.35 2.58
N LEU A 8 -18.29 25.20 1.95
CA LEU A 8 -18.41 25.08 0.50
C LEU A 8 -19.80 25.57 0.07
N LEU A 9 -19.85 26.74 -0.57
CA LEU A 9 -21.00 27.20 -1.34
C LEU A 9 -20.98 26.52 -2.71
N ALA A 10 -21.91 25.58 -2.93
CA ALA A 10 -22.18 25.01 -4.23
C ALA A 10 -23.10 25.97 -5.03
N LEU A 11 -22.51 26.74 -5.94
CA LEU A 11 -23.23 27.48 -6.97
C LEU A 11 -23.50 26.53 -8.15
N SER A 12 -24.73 26.03 -8.25
CA SER A 12 -25.23 25.30 -9.41
C SER A 12 -25.59 26.29 -10.53
N ALA A 13 -24.71 26.41 -11.53
CA ALA A 13 -25.06 27.02 -12.80
C ALA A 13 -25.93 26.03 -13.60
N GLY A 14 -27.23 26.33 -13.71
CA GLY A 14 -28.14 25.60 -14.57
C GLY A 14 -27.84 25.90 -16.03
N VAL A 15 -27.19 24.96 -16.72
CA VAL A 15 -27.05 25.01 -18.18
C VAL A 15 -28.36 24.54 -18.79
N VAL A 16 -29.09 25.46 -19.42
CA VAL A 16 -30.27 25.15 -20.24
C VAL A 16 -29.78 24.51 -21.52
N TRP A 17 -29.87 23.18 -21.63
CA TRP A 17 -29.66 22.48 -22.89
C TRP A 17 -30.92 22.67 -23.75
N ALA A 18 -30.80 23.51 -24.79
CA ALA A 18 -31.77 23.48 -25.87
C ALA A 18 -31.78 22.07 -26.47
N GLN A 19 -32.93 21.39 -26.41
CA GLN A 19 -33.17 20.16 -27.16
C GLN A 19 -33.20 20.51 -28.65
N GLN A 20 -32.02 20.59 -29.27
CA GLN A 20 -31.94 20.38 -30.70
C GLN A 20 -32.41 18.94 -30.94
N ALA A 21 -33.47 18.77 -31.71
CA ALA A 21 -33.82 17.47 -32.25
C ALA A 21 -32.52 16.87 -32.81
N PRO A 22 -32.14 15.63 -32.46
CA PRO A 22 -30.90 15.07 -32.94
C PRO A 22 -31.00 15.08 -34.46
N LEU A 23 -30.23 15.96 -35.10
CA LEU A 23 -29.76 15.74 -36.45
C LEU A 23 -29.06 14.39 -36.34
N ARG A 24 -29.79 13.31 -36.62
CA ARG A 24 -29.20 12.02 -36.97
C ARG A 24 -28.48 12.29 -38.28
N SER A 25 -27.34 12.97 -38.17
CA SER A 25 -26.25 12.82 -39.10
C SER A 25 -26.04 11.33 -39.14
N LYS A 26 -26.58 10.70 -40.18
CA LYS A 26 -26.19 9.35 -40.58
C LYS A 26 -24.71 9.50 -40.91
N GLY A 27 -23.86 9.48 -39.88
CA GLY A 27 -22.42 9.48 -40.06
C GLY A 27 -22.16 8.25 -40.91
N SER A 28 -21.90 8.46 -42.20
CA SER A 28 -21.67 7.35 -43.11
C SER A 28 -20.44 6.64 -42.56
N CYS A 29 -20.55 5.34 -42.28
CA CYS A 29 -19.50 4.49 -41.70
C CYS A 29 -18.10 4.76 -42.29
N LEU A 30 -18.06 5.15 -43.56
CA LEU A 30 -16.85 5.38 -44.32
C LEU A 30 -16.34 6.84 -44.30
N SER A 31 -16.86 7.71 -43.42
CA SER A 31 -16.53 9.15 -43.38
C SER A 31 -15.31 9.49 -42.54
N SER A 32 -14.91 8.64 -41.59
CA SER A 32 -13.79 8.91 -40.68
C SER A 32 -12.84 7.73 -40.56
N SER A 33 -11.53 8.00 -40.62
CA SER A 33 -10.49 7.02 -40.26
C SER A 33 -10.23 7.10 -38.76
N ASN A 34 -10.96 6.31 -37.96
CA ASN A 34 -10.72 6.22 -36.52
C ASN A 34 -9.76 5.05 -36.24
N PRO A 35 -8.55 5.29 -35.67
CA PRO A 35 -7.57 4.23 -35.42
C PRO A 35 -7.98 3.28 -34.29
N ASN A 36 -8.99 3.64 -33.48
CA ASN A 36 -9.56 2.76 -32.48
C ASN A 36 -10.60 1.84 -33.13
N THR A 37 -10.19 0.60 -33.42
CA THR A 37 -11.01 -0.40 -34.12
C THR A 37 -12.36 -0.68 -33.44
N ALA A 38 -12.42 -0.69 -32.11
CA ALA A 38 -13.66 -0.92 -31.37
C ALA A 38 -14.64 0.25 -31.53
N ALA A 39 -14.13 1.49 -31.45
CA ALA A 39 -14.93 2.69 -31.67
C ALA A 39 -15.37 2.80 -33.14
N ALA A 40 -14.51 2.45 -34.09
CA ALA A 40 -14.83 2.43 -35.51
C ALA A 40 -15.94 1.42 -35.84
N LEU A 41 -15.86 0.20 -35.29
CA LEU A 41 -16.89 -0.83 -35.43
C LEU A 41 -18.23 -0.35 -34.83
N SER A 42 -18.21 0.21 -33.61
CA SER A 42 -19.43 0.70 -32.95
C SER A 42 -20.07 1.88 -33.66
N LEU A 43 -19.27 2.74 -34.31
CA LEU A 43 -19.76 3.88 -35.07
C LEU A 43 -20.45 3.42 -36.37
N CYS A 44 -19.86 2.43 -37.04
CA CYS A 44 -20.38 1.87 -38.28
C CYS A 44 -21.58 0.93 -38.09
N CYS A 45 -21.53 0.13 -37.02
CA CYS A 45 -22.45 -0.97 -36.76
C CYS A 45 -23.09 -0.83 -35.37
N PRO A 46 -23.97 0.18 -35.17
CA PRO A 46 -24.72 0.30 -33.92
C PRO A 46 -25.65 -0.91 -33.70
N THR A 47 -26.07 -1.57 -34.78
CA THR A 47 -26.76 -2.86 -34.75
C THR A 47 -26.08 -3.83 -35.71
N GLN A 48 -26.26 -5.15 -35.48
CA GLN A 48 -25.64 -6.19 -36.31
C GLN A 48 -26.16 -6.19 -37.75
N ASP A 49 -27.37 -5.69 -38.01
CA ASP A 49 -27.99 -5.64 -39.33
C ASP A 49 -27.94 -4.24 -39.98
N THR A 50 -27.06 -3.35 -39.49
CA THR A 50 -26.92 -2.02 -40.11
C THR A 50 -26.32 -2.16 -41.51
N GLU A 51 -26.97 -1.55 -42.50
CA GLU A 51 -26.49 -1.45 -43.87
C GLU A 51 -26.50 0.00 -44.33
N GLY A 52 -25.61 0.35 -45.27
CA GLY A 52 -25.56 1.70 -45.81
C GLY A 52 -24.64 1.84 -47.01
N LYS A 53 -24.43 3.09 -47.43
CA LYS A 53 -23.53 3.47 -48.53
C LYS A 53 -22.56 4.54 -48.08
N GLY A 54 -21.38 4.55 -48.69
CA GLY A 54 -20.39 5.60 -48.52
C GLY A 54 -19.41 5.64 -49.68
N THR A 55 -18.83 6.81 -49.92
CA THR A 55 -17.85 7.02 -50.99
C THR A 55 -16.46 7.19 -50.39
N VAL A 56 -15.50 6.44 -50.92
CA VAL A 56 -14.07 6.54 -50.55
C VAL A 56 -13.27 6.66 -51.83
N ASP A 57 -12.48 7.72 -51.95
CA ASP A 57 -11.64 8.02 -53.12
C ASP A 57 -12.39 7.91 -54.46
N GLY A 58 -13.62 8.42 -54.50
CA GLY A 58 -14.48 8.41 -55.70
C GLY A 58 -15.16 7.08 -56.00
N THR A 59 -14.89 6.02 -55.23
CA THR A 59 -15.54 4.71 -55.36
C THR A 59 -16.69 4.59 -54.37
N VAL A 60 -17.88 4.21 -54.84
CA VAL A 60 -19.05 3.97 -54.00
C VAL A 60 -19.00 2.56 -53.44
N PHE A 61 -19.16 2.44 -52.13
CA PHE A 61 -19.26 1.16 -51.42
C PHE A 61 -20.64 1.03 -50.77
N THR A 62 -21.23 -0.14 -50.88
CA THR A 62 -22.25 -0.60 -49.94
C THR A 62 -21.54 -1.28 -48.78
N TYR A 63 -22.02 -1.02 -47.56
CA TYR A 63 -21.53 -1.72 -46.38
C TYR A 63 -22.66 -2.45 -45.65
N ALA A 64 -22.34 -3.61 -45.10
CA ALA A 64 -23.26 -4.40 -44.30
C ALA A 64 -22.55 -4.96 -43.07
N CYS A 65 -23.10 -4.67 -41.90
CA CYS A 65 -22.64 -5.18 -40.62
C CYS A 65 -23.04 -6.65 -40.45
N GLY A 66 -22.27 -7.38 -39.62
CA GLY A 66 -22.56 -8.79 -39.32
C GLY A 66 -22.47 -9.71 -40.54
N LYS A 67 -21.81 -9.26 -41.60
CA LYS A 67 -21.60 -10.01 -42.85
C LYS A 67 -20.13 -9.95 -43.23
N TRP A 68 -19.66 -11.01 -43.87
CA TRP A 68 -18.34 -11.07 -44.46
C TRP A 68 -18.38 -11.85 -45.77
N ALA A 69 -17.42 -11.59 -46.64
CA ALA A 69 -17.20 -12.31 -47.87
C ALA A 69 -15.97 -13.19 -47.74
N LYS A 70 -16.08 -14.44 -48.20
CA LYS A 70 -14.95 -15.36 -48.18
C LYS A 70 -13.93 -14.95 -49.24
N SER A 71 -12.79 -14.44 -48.79
CA SER A 71 -11.64 -14.18 -49.67
C SER A 71 -10.92 -15.50 -50.02
N SER A 72 -10.39 -15.59 -51.23
CA SER A 72 -9.41 -16.61 -51.61
C SER A 72 -8.05 -16.36 -50.94
N GLU A 73 -7.80 -15.13 -50.49
CA GLU A 73 -6.61 -14.71 -49.75
C GLU A 73 -6.89 -14.78 -48.23
N ASN A 74 -6.14 -15.62 -47.51
CA ASN A 74 -6.29 -15.75 -46.04
C ASN A 74 -5.48 -14.71 -45.25
N VAL A 75 -4.88 -13.72 -45.92
CA VAL A 75 -3.99 -12.74 -45.28
C VAL A 75 -4.74 -11.42 -45.06
N ALA A 76 -4.92 -11.05 -43.79
CA ALA A 76 -5.48 -9.76 -43.44
C ALA A 76 -4.44 -8.64 -43.65
N GLN A 77 -4.83 -7.57 -44.33
CA GLN A 77 -4.06 -6.33 -44.42
C GLN A 77 -4.34 -5.45 -43.20
N ASN A 78 -3.33 -4.75 -42.72
CA ASN A 78 -3.49 -3.86 -41.57
C ASN A 78 -4.31 -2.62 -41.96
N SER A 79 -5.43 -2.40 -41.29
CA SER A 79 -6.29 -1.22 -41.47
C SER A 79 -6.91 -0.85 -40.13
N GLY A 80 -6.75 0.41 -39.72
CA GLY A 80 -7.24 0.90 -38.43
C GLY A 80 -8.76 1.07 -38.38
N SER A 81 -9.39 1.22 -39.56
CA SER A 81 -10.81 1.51 -39.69
C SER A 81 -11.46 0.88 -40.94
N PRO A 82 -12.80 0.77 -40.98
CA PRO A 82 -13.54 0.34 -42.17
C PRO A 82 -13.30 1.24 -43.38
N ARG A 83 -13.12 2.55 -43.17
CA ARG A 83 -12.77 3.51 -44.22
C ARG A 83 -11.41 3.17 -44.84
N ASP A 84 -10.41 2.88 -44.02
CA ASP A 84 -9.07 2.53 -44.52
C ASP A 84 -9.12 1.21 -45.31
N CYS A 85 -9.96 0.25 -44.90
CA CYS A 85 -10.17 -0.99 -45.66
C CYS A 85 -10.89 -0.76 -46.99
N ALA A 86 -11.92 0.09 -47.01
CA ALA A 86 -12.56 0.54 -48.25
C ALA A 86 -11.55 1.26 -49.16
N GLN A 87 -10.65 2.06 -48.60
CA GLN A 87 -9.60 2.75 -49.35
C GLN A 87 -8.60 1.77 -49.99
N LEU A 88 -8.15 0.75 -49.25
CA LEU A 88 -7.31 -0.32 -49.81
C LEU A 88 -8.01 -1.01 -50.99
N CYS A 89 -9.31 -1.29 -50.87
CA CYS A 89 -10.09 -1.87 -51.96
C CYS A 89 -10.31 -0.88 -53.13
N ALA A 90 -10.49 0.41 -52.87
CA ALA A 90 -10.68 1.43 -53.89
C ALA A 90 -9.42 1.61 -54.76
N GLN A 91 -8.24 1.56 -54.14
CA GLN A 91 -6.94 1.66 -54.82
C GLN A 91 -6.61 0.42 -55.67
N ASP A 92 -7.25 -0.71 -55.38
CA ASP A 92 -7.05 -1.95 -56.09
C ASP A 92 -8.11 -2.14 -57.19
N PRO A 93 -7.76 -2.03 -58.48
CA PRO A 93 -8.73 -2.13 -59.57
C PRO A 93 -9.39 -3.51 -59.64
N THR A 94 -8.71 -4.56 -59.15
CA THR A 94 -9.27 -5.91 -59.13
C THR A 94 -10.14 -6.17 -57.91
N CYS A 95 -10.15 -5.31 -56.89
CA CYS A 95 -10.99 -5.53 -55.72
C CYS A 95 -12.47 -5.33 -56.05
N VAL A 96 -13.31 -6.31 -55.73
CA VAL A 96 -14.79 -6.24 -55.85
C VAL A 96 -15.46 -6.04 -54.49
N ALA A 97 -14.83 -6.50 -53.41
CA ALA A 97 -15.31 -6.34 -52.06
C ALA A 97 -14.17 -6.44 -51.04
N ALA A 98 -14.41 -6.01 -49.81
CA ALA A 98 -13.52 -6.21 -48.68
C ALA A 98 -14.32 -6.58 -47.43
N SER A 99 -13.77 -7.40 -46.55
CA SER A 99 -14.32 -7.65 -45.22
C SER A 99 -13.40 -7.05 -44.18
N TRP A 100 -13.93 -6.25 -43.27
CA TRP A 100 -13.15 -5.62 -42.22
C TRP A 100 -13.60 -6.09 -40.84
N ASN A 101 -12.65 -6.29 -39.93
CA ASN A 101 -12.90 -6.45 -38.50
C ASN A 101 -11.73 -5.87 -37.69
N SER A 102 -11.75 -6.07 -36.37
CA SER A 102 -10.68 -5.60 -35.47
C SER A 102 -9.30 -6.24 -35.72
N ARG A 103 -9.20 -7.28 -36.55
CA ARG A 103 -7.94 -7.96 -36.91
C ARG A 103 -7.37 -7.47 -38.24
N GLY A 104 -8.16 -6.83 -39.08
CA GLY A 104 -7.69 -6.23 -40.34
C GLY A 104 -8.72 -6.27 -41.46
N CYS A 105 -8.22 -5.99 -42.67
CA CYS A 105 -8.97 -5.94 -43.92
C CYS A 105 -8.66 -7.15 -44.80
N TYR A 106 -9.69 -7.85 -45.24
CA TYR A 106 -9.60 -8.97 -46.16
C TYR A 106 -10.15 -8.53 -47.51
N VAL A 107 -9.28 -8.29 -48.48
CA VAL A 107 -9.66 -7.86 -49.83
C VAL A 107 -10.11 -9.06 -50.66
N ILE A 108 -11.16 -8.90 -51.47
CA ILE A 108 -11.71 -9.88 -52.40
C ILE A 108 -11.55 -9.34 -53.82
N ARG A 109 -10.89 -10.10 -54.70
CA ARG A 109 -10.59 -9.70 -56.08
C ARG A 109 -11.51 -10.36 -57.13
N GLU A 110 -11.59 -9.76 -58.31
CA GLU A 110 -12.28 -10.23 -59.50
C GLU A 110 -11.87 -11.67 -59.89
N GLY A 111 -12.77 -12.39 -60.56
CA GLY A 111 -12.59 -13.80 -60.92
C GLY A 111 -13.18 -14.79 -59.91
N THR A 112 -13.73 -14.29 -58.79
CA THR A 112 -14.52 -15.08 -57.84
C THR A 112 -15.83 -14.36 -57.58
N ALA A 113 -16.97 -14.99 -57.91
CA ALA A 113 -18.23 -14.55 -57.32
C ALA A 113 -18.07 -14.71 -55.80
N PHE A 114 -18.23 -13.63 -55.04
CA PHE A 114 -18.05 -13.70 -53.60
C PHE A 114 -19.39 -14.04 -52.95
N GLU A 115 -19.39 -15.12 -52.18
CA GLU A 115 -20.54 -15.47 -51.33
C GLU A 115 -20.47 -14.67 -50.04
N THR A 116 -21.61 -14.13 -49.63
CA THR A 116 -21.76 -13.42 -48.36
C THR A 116 -22.21 -14.39 -47.29
N PHE A 117 -21.49 -14.42 -46.17
CA PHE A 117 -21.78 -15.28 -45.04
C PHE A 117 -22.21 -14.43 -43.84
N PRO A 118 -23.24 -14.86 -43.08
CA PRO A 118 -23.57 -14.22 -41.82
C PRO A 118 -22.44 -14.46 -40.81
N ASP A 119 -22.04 -13.42 -40.11
CA ASP A 119 -21.16 -13.48 -38.95
C ASP A 119 -22.00 -13.45 -37.67
N GLN A 120 -22.14 -14.62 -37.04
CA GLN A 120 -22.86 -14.75 -35.77
C GLN A 120 -22.21 -13.93 -34.64
N THR A 121 -20.96 -13.48 -34.80
CA THR A 121 -20.29 -12.64 -33.80
C THR A 121 -20.57 -11.15 -33.98
N GLY A 122 -21.09 -10.72 -35.13
CA GLY A 122 -21.39 -9.32 -35.45
C GLY A 122 -20.15 -8.41 -35.51
N LYS A 123 -18.96 -8.97 -35.70
CA LYS A 123 -17.66 -8.27 -35.67
C LYS A 123 -17.11 -7.93 -37.04
N PHE A 124 -17.74 -8.43 -38.11
CA PHE A 124 -17.36 -8.12 -39.47
C PHE A 124 -18.25 -7.05 -40.10
N ILE A 125 -17.62 -6.29 -41.00
CA ILE A 125 -18.28 -5.37 -41.93
C ILE A 125 -17.89 -5.82 -43.34
N LEU A 126 -18.88 -6.15 -44.15
CA LEU A 126 -18.70 -6.36 -45.58
C LEU A 126 -18.77 -5.01 -46.28
N LEU A 127 -17.83 -4.73 -47.16
CA LEU A 127 -17.71 -3.54 -48.01
C LEU A 127 -17.71 -4.01 -49.46
N ALA A 128 -18.79 -3.83 -50.21
CA ALA A 128 -18.83 -4.22 -51.62
C ALA A 128 -18.77 -2.98 -52.51
N LYS A 129 -17.95 -3.00 -53.55
CA LYS A 129 -17.98 -1.93 -54.56
C LYS A 129 -19.35 -1.95 -55.25
N SER A 130 -19.90 -0.77 -55.43
CA SER A 130 -21.12 -0.58 -56.20
C SER A 130 -20.78 -0.14 -57.62
N GLU A 131 -21.48 -0.69 -58.61
CA GLU A 131 -21.41 -0.24 -60.00
C GLU A 131 -22.16 1.07 -60.24
N GLU A 132 -22.84 1.60 -59.21
CA GLU A 132 -23.48 2.90 -59.29
C GLU A 132 -22.42 3.96 -59.55
N PRO A 133 -22.59 4.83 -60.57
CA PRO A 133 -21.71 5.97 -60.74
C PRO A 133 -21.69 6.76 -59.43
N PRO A 134 -20.52 7.28 -58.99
CA PRO A 134 -20.49 8.20 -57.87
C PRO A 134 -21.53 9.27 -58.17
N PHE A 135 -22.51 9.43 -57.29
CA PHE A 135 -23.52 10.47 -57.45
C PHE A 135 -22.76 11.78 -57.70
N ASP A 136 -22.87 12.31 -58.92
CA ASP A 136 -22.46 13.67 -59.25
C ASP A 136 -23.31 14.57 -58.38
N ASP A 137 -22.82 14.89 -57.19
CA ASP A 137 -23.43 15.87 -56.30
C ASP A 137 -23.42 17.20 -57.08
N PRO A 138 -24.58 17.71 -57.55
CA PRO A 138 -24.63 18.84 -58.47
C PRO A 138 -24.35 20.19 -57.77
N SER A 139 -23.78 20.17 -56.57
CA SER A 139 -23.37 21.35 -55.85
C SER A 139 -21.89 21.63 -56.11
N ALA A 140 -21.59 22.18 -57.30
CA ALA A 140 -20.40 23.03 -57.45
C ALA A 140 -20.55 24.18 -56.44
N ALA A 141 -20.02 23.97 -55.23
CA ALA A 141 -20.16 24.91 -54.13
C ALA A 141 -19.66 26.28 -54.59
N ASP A 142 -20.49 27.30 -54.39
CA ASP A 142 -20.18 28.69 -54.72
C ASP A 142 -18.79 29.05 -54.15
N PRO A 143 -17.82 29.52 -54.97
CA PRO A 143 -16.51 29.94 -54.52
C PRO A 143 -16.55 30.94 -53.34
N ALA A 144 -17.60 31.77 -53.25
CA ALA A 144 -17.80 32.68 -52.14
C ALA A 144 -18.08 31.93 -50.81
N ALA A 145 -18.89 30.86 -50.84
CA ALA A 145 -19.16 30.03 -49.67
C ALA A 145 -17.91 29.27 -49.22
N ILE A 146 -17.07 28.82 -50.16
CA ILE A 146 -15.78 28.18 -49.85
C ILE A 146 -14.82 29.19 -49.18
N ALA A 147 -14.75 30.41 -49.70
CA ALA A 147 -13.90 31.46 -49.11
C ALA A 147 -14.36 31.84 -47.70
N GLN A 148 -15.67 31.98 -47.48
CA GLN A 148 -16.24 32.24 -46.15
C GLN A 148 -15.90 31.11 -45.16
N CYS A 149 -16.13 29.85 -45.56
CA CYS A 149 -15.81 28.68 -44.73
C CYS A 149 -14.33 28.64 -44.33
N ASN A 150 -13.42 28.96 -45.26
CA ASN A 150 -11.99 29.00 -44.95
C ASN A 150 -11.64 30.13 -43.97
N ASN A 151 -12.23 31.30 -44.12
CA ASN A 151 -12.02 32.41 -43.18
C ASN A 151 -12.54 32.07 -41.78
N GLU A 152 -13.70 31.45 -41.67
CA GLU A 152 -14.28 31.00 -40.40
C GLU A 152 -13.42 29.91 -39.75
N LYS A 153 -12.95 28.93 -40.53
CA LYS A 153 -12.02 27.89 -40.08
C LYS A 153 -10.73 28.50 -39.50
N ASP A 154 -10.15 29.49 -40.19
CA ASP A 154 -8.92 30.14 -39.76
C ASP A 154 -9.14 31.07 -38.55
N ALA A 155 -10.34 31.67 -38.42
CA ALA A 155 -10.74 32.40 -37.23
C ALA A 155 -10.87 31.47 -36.02
N ILE A 156 -11.60 30.35 -36.17
CA ILE A 156 -11.76 29.32 -35.12
C ILE A 156 -10.41 28.75 -34.71
N ARG A 157 -9.51 28.49 -35.68
CA ARG A 157 -8.17 27.98 -35.38
C ARG A 157 -7.36 28.97 -34.55
N ARG A 158 -7.41 30.26 -34.87
CA ARG A 158 -6.73 31.31 -34.09
C ARG A 158 -7.31 31.45 -32.69
N GLU A 159 -8.63 31.44 -32.55
CA GLU A 159 -9.32 31.48 -31.25
C GLU A 159 -8.87 30.31 -30.37
N MET A 160 -8.89 29.09 -30.92
CA MET A 160 -8.47 27.88 -30.20
C MET A 160 -6.99 27.92 -29.80
N THR A 161 -6.10 28.42 -30.67
CA THR A 161 -4.69 28.60 -30.35
C THR A 161 -4.50 29.60 -29.21
N ASN A 162 -5.16 30.75 -29.26
CA ASN A 162 -5.08 31.77 -28.20
C ASN A 162 -5.60 31.24 -26.86
N GLN A 163 -6.73 30.53 -26.87
CA GLN A 163 -7.28 29.91 -25.65
C GLN A 163 -6.30 28.88 -25.06
N CYS A 164 -5.74 28.01 -25.90
CA CYS A 164 -4.74 27.03 -25.48
C CYS A 164 -3.50 27.70 -24.86
N GLU A 165 -2.98 28.77 -25.48
CA GLU A 165 -1.84 29.52 -24.95
C GLU A 165 -2.13 30.16 -23.59
N MET A 166 -3.30 30.76 -23.42
CA MET A 166 -3.73 31.33 -22.13
C MET A 166 -3.84 30.26 -21.05
N GLU A 167 -4.43 29.10 -21.36
CA GLU A 167 -4.55 27.99 -20.41
C GLU A 167 -3.18 27.42 -20.03
N VAL A 168 -2.27 27.26 -21.00
CA VAL A 168 -0.89 26.81 -20.74
C VAL A 168 -0.14 27.79 -19.86
N GLN A 169 -0.25 29.11 -20.10
CA GLN A 169 0.36 30.13 -19.25
C GLN A 169 -0.25 30.12 -17.84
N GLY A 170 -1.57 29.99 -17.72
CA GLY A 170 -2.27 29.87 -16.45
C GLY A 170 -1.81 28.65 -15.64
N GLN A 171 -1.71 27.48 -16.27
CA GLN A 171 -1.20 26.27 -15.63
C GLN A 171 0.26 26.40 -15.21
N LYS A 172 1.11 27.02 -16.05
CA LYS A 172 2.52 27.27 -15.72
C LYS A 172 2.66 28.19 -14.50
N ALA A 173 1.88 29.26 -14.44
CA ALA A 173 1.87 30.17 -13.29
C ALA A 173 1.37 29.47 -12.02
N ALA A 174 0.30 28.68 -12.11
CA ALA A 174 -0.23 27.89 -11.00
C ALA A 174 0.81 26.87 -10.48
N HIS A 175 1.49 26.17 -11.38
CA HIS A 175 2.55 25.21 -11.03
C HIS A 175 3.73 25.90 -10.34
N GLN A 176 4.20 27.04 -10.86
CA GLN A 176 5.26 27.82 -10.22
C GLN A 176 4.86 28.34 -8.83
N GLY A 177 3.61 28.76 -8.67
CA GLY A 177 3.06 29.16 -7.37
C GLY A 177 3.03 28.00 -6.37
N ALA A 178 2.57 26.83 -6.81
CA ALA A 178 2.55 25.62 -5.98
C ALA A 178 3.96 25.16 -5.58
N LEU A 179 4.94 25.25 -6.50
CA LEU A 179 6.33 24.92 -6.21
C LEU A 179 6.92 25.83 -5.14
N ARG A 180 6.73 27.16 -5.26
CA ARG A 180 7.17 28.11 -4.23
C ARG A 180 6.53 27.84 -2.87
N GLN A 181 5.23 27.56 -2.84
CA GLN A 181 4.55 27.21 -1.59
C GLN A 181 5.09 25.93 -0.97
N ALA A 182 5.41 24.92 -1.78
CA ALA A 182 6.00 23.67 -1.30
C ALA A 182 7.42 23.90 -0.75
N GLU A 183 8.23 24.74 -1.40
CA GLU A 183 9.56 25.10 -0.92
C GLU A 183 9.51 25.84 0.43
N GLU A 184 8.60 26.79 0.59
CA GLU A 184 8.44 27.51 1.87
C GLU A 184 7.96 26.57 2.99
N ARG A 185 6.98 25.69 2.73
CA ARG A 185 6.57 24.67 3.72
C ARG A 185 7.73 23.75 4.12
N CYS A 186 8.54 23.32 3.15
CA CYS A 186 9.71 22.49 3.42
C CYS A 186 10.74 23.21 4.31
N LYS A 187 10.97 24.51 4.10
CA LYS A 187 11.84 25.33 4.97
C LYS A 187 11.28 25.45 6.39
N GLU A 188 9.98 25.69 6.53
CA GLU A 188 9.31 25.79 7.84
C GLU A 188 9.37 24.47 8.60
N GLU A 189 9.03 23.34 7.96
CA GLU A 189 9.09 22.01 8.55
C GLU A 189 10.53 21.64 8.96
N LYS A 190 11.52 22.00 8.14
CA LYS A 190 12.93 21.80 8.49
C LYS A 190 13.32 22.59 9.73
N ALA A 191 12.95 23.86 9.82
CA ALA A 191 13.24 24.69 10.98
C ALA A 191 12.57 24.15 12.25
N GLN A 192 11.32 23.67 12.13
CA GLN A 192 10.61 23.02 13.23
C GLN A 192 11.32 21.74 13.69
N CYS A 193 11.74 20.89 12.76
CA CYS A 193 12.48 19.66 13.06
C CYS A 193 13.80 19.95 13.81
N GLU A 194 14.55 20.97 13.39
CA GLU A 194 15.78 21.40 14.07
C GLU A 194 15.51 21.93 15.48
N ALA A 195 14.41 22.67 15.68
CA ALA A 195 13.99 23.14 16.99
C ALA A 195 13.57 21.98 17.91
N ASP A 196 12.78 21.03 17.41
CA ASP A 196 12.32 19.87 18.19
C ASP A 196 13.48 18.93 18.53
N LYS A 197 14.43 18.73 17.60
CA LYS A 197 15.68 18.01 17.89
C LYS A 197 16.44 18.67 19.04
N SER A 198 16.58 19.99 19.01
CA SER A 198 17.28 20.74 20.06
C SER A 198 16.57 20.59 21.41
N ARG A 199 15.24 20.66 21.45
CA ARG A 199 14.44 20.43 22.66
C ARG A 199 14.62 19.02 23.21
N GLN A 200 14.58 18.00 22.36
CA GLN A 200 14.77 16.61 22.77
C GLN A 200 16.17 16.38 23.36
N VAL A 201 17.20 16.94 22.75
CA VAL A 201 18.58 16.84 23.26
C VAL A 201 18.70 17.53 24.63
N THR A 202 18.11 18.71 24.81
CA THR A 202 18.12 19.41 26.11
C THR A 202 17.39 18.60 27.17
N ALA A 203 16.18 18.11 26.88
CA ALA A 203 15.40 17.30 27.82
C ALA A 203 16.11 16.00 28.21
N ALA A 204 16.72 15.31 27.24
CA ALA A 204 17.49 14.09 27.51
C ALA A 204 18.72 14.37 28.39
N ARG A 205 19.37 15.53 28.20
CA ARG A 205 20.50 15.95 29.02
C ARG A 205 20.07 16.25 30.46
N GLU A 206 19.00 17.00 30.64
CA GLU A 206 18.44 17.30 31.97
C GLU A 206 18.04 16.02 32.71
N GLN A 207 17.40 15.07 32.01
CA GLN A 207 17.09 13.76 32.57
C GLN A 207 18.34 12.99 32.99
N CYS A 208 19.38 12.96 32.14
CA CYS A 208 20.64 12.30 32.46
C CYS A 208 21.33 12.90 33.68
N ASP A 209 21.33 14.23 33.81
CA ASP A 209 21.91 14.93 34.95
C ASP A 209 21.13 14.64 36.25
N SER A 210 19.79 14.56 36.18
CA SER A 210 18.93 14.15 37.29
C SER A 210 19.20 12.70 37.73
N ASP A 211 19.26 11.76 36.78
CA ASP A 211 19.52 10.34 37.06
C ASP A 211 20.91 10.15 37.67
N LYS A 212 21.92 10.89 37.17
CA LYS A 212 23.27 10.90 37.73
C LYS A 212 23.28 11.41 39.19
N ALA A 213 22.47 12.42 39.51
CA ALA A 213 22.33 12.91 40.88
C ALA A 213 21.61 11.90 41.79
N ALA A 214 20.59 11.21 41.28
CA ALA A 214 19.92 10.11 41.99
C ALA A 214 20.88 8.96 42.30
N LEU A 215 21.63 8.47 41.30
CA LEU A 215 22.61 7.40 41.48
C LEU A 215 23.72 7.76 42.48
N ARG A 216 24.12 9.02 42.55
CA ARG A 216 25.06 9.49 43.59
C ARG A 216 24.47 9.38 44.99
N ARG A 217 23.22 9.78 45.18
CA ARG A 217 22.50 9.65 46.47
C ARG A 217 22.33 8.19 46.87
N ASP A 218 21.98 7.32 45.94
CA ASP A 218 21.81 5.89 46.20
C ASP A 218 23.14 5.25 46.60
N ARG A 219 24.23 5.58 45.91
CA ARG A 219 25.58 5.14 46.28
C ARG A 219 25.96 5.60 47.68
N ASP A 220 25.73 6.86 48.01
CA ASP A 220 26.11 7.41 49.32
C ASP A 220 25.26 6.77 50.44
N THR A 221 23.98 6.48 50.17
CA THR A 221 23.09 5.73 51.09
C THR A 221 23.57 4.30 51.29
N CYS A 222 23.92 3.59 50.21
CA CYS A 222 24.46 2.23 50.25
C CYS A 222 25.77 2.16 51.08
N GLU A 223 26.66 3.12 50.90
CA GLU A 223 27.89 3.21 51.70
C GLU A 223 27.60 3.49 53.19
N ALA A 224 26.58 4.28 53.50
CA ALA A 224 26.15 4.51 54.88
C ALA A 224 25.57 3.23 55.53
N GLU A 225 24.65 2.55 54.84
CA GLU A 225 24.09 1.27 55.30
C GLU A 225 25.16 0.19 55.49
N LYS A 226 26.15 0.14 54.58
CA LYS A 226 27.30 -0.76 54.71
C LYS A 226 28.11 -0.47 55.97
N ARG A 227 28.38 0.81 56.27
CA ARG A 227 29.08 1.20 57.51
C ARG A 227 28.27 0.82 58.75
N GLU A 228 26.97 1.02 58.73
CA GLU A 228 26.08 0.64 59.83
C GLU A 228 26.12 -0.88 60.07
N LYS A 229 26.00 -1.70 59.02
CA LYS A 229 26.10 -3.16 59.13
C LYS A 229 27.46 -3.62 59.67
N VAL A 230 28.56 -2.98 59.28
CA VAL A 230 29.89 -3.26 59.82
C VAL A 230 29.95 -2.94 61.33
N GLN A 231 29.39 -1.81 61.75
CA GLN A 231 29.34 -1.44 63.18
C GLN A 231 28.46 -2.40 63.99
N GLN A 232 27.29 -2.77 63.46
CA GLN A 232 26.41 -3.78 64.07
C GLN A 232 27.11 -5.13 64.19
N GLY A 233 27.82 -5.57 63.14
CA GLY A 233 28.62 -6.79 63.15
C GLY A 233 29.70 -6.77 64.23
N ALA A 234 30.45 -5.67 64.34
CA ALA A 234 31.47 -5.50 65.37
C ALA A 234 30.89 -5.48 66.80
N ALA A 235 29.71 -4.90 66.99
CA ALA A 235 29.01 -4.91 68.28
C ALA A 235 28.53 -6.32 68.65
N ALA A 236 27.95 -7.04 67.68
CA ALA A 236 27.52 -8.43 67.85
C ALA A 236 28.69 -9.36 68.17
N GLU A 237 29.85 -9.16 67.53
CA GLU A 237 31.08 -9.90 67.83
C GLU A 237 31.54 -9.69 69.28
N LYS A 238 31.56 -8.43 69.77
CA LYS A 238 31.90 -8.12 71.17
C LYS A 238 30.93 -8.77 72.15
N GLN A 239 29.62 -8.72 71.88
CA GLN A 239 28.61 -9.35 72.72
C GLN A 239 28.74 -10.87 72.75
N CYS A 240 29.01 -11.49 71.60
CA CYS A 240 29.26 -12.93 71.51
C CYS A 240 30.48 -13.32 72.34
N LYS A 241 31.58 -12.55 72.25
CA LYS A 241 32.79 -12.78 73.03
C LYS A 241 32.54 -12.70 74.54
N SER A 242 31.80 -11.70 75.02
CA SER A 242 31.44 -11.62 76.45
C SER A 242 30.57 -12.80 76.91
N GLN A 243 29.62 -13.25 76.09
CA GLN A 243 28.81 -14.42 76.41
C GLN A 243 29.63 -15.71 76.47
N VAL A 244 30.60 -15.86 75.56
CA VAL A 244 31.55 -16.98 75.59
C VAL A 244 32.37 -16.96 76.87
N ASP A 245 32.91 -15.80 77.26
CA ASP A 245 33.69 -15.64 78.50
C ASP A 245 32.83 -15.96 79.74
N ASP A 246 31.58 -15.49 79.79
CA ASP A 246 30.62 -15.78 80.85
C ASP A 246 30.27 -17.27 80.93
N LEU A 247 30.03 -17.91 79.78
CA LEU A 247 29.76 -19.35 79.71
C LEU A 247 30.97 -20.17 80.13
N GLN A 248 32.17 -19.80 79.71
CA GLN A 248 33.40 -20.45 80.15
C GLN A 248 33.57 -20.36 81.67
N LYS A 249 33.22 -19.23 82.27
CA LYS A 249 33.20 -19.06 83.73
C LYS A 249 32.16 -19.97 84.40
N GLN A 250 30.94 -20.02 83.87
CA GLN A 250 29.89 -20.92 84.40
C GLN A 250 30.29 -22.40 84.30
N VAL A 251 30.90 -22.82 83.20
CA VAL A 251 31.42 -24.19 83.03
C VAL A 251 32.46 -24.49 84.09
N LYS A 252 33.41 -23.57 84.33
CA LYS A 252 34.43 -23.75 85.36
C LYS A 252 33.83 -23.84 86.78
N ASP A 253 32.88 -22.97 87.11
CA ASP A 253 32.19 -23.01 88.40
C ASP A 253 31.40 -24.32 88.60
N LEU A 254 30.81 -24.86 87.52
CA LEU A 254 30.14 -26.17 87.54
C LEU A 254 31.13 -27.32 87.69
N GLU A 255 32.26 -27.29 86.98
CA GLU A 255 33.34 -28.27 87.13
C GLU A 255 33.88 -28.29 88.57
N ASP A 256 34.11 -27.12 89.16
CA ASP A 256 34.55 -26.97 90.55
C ASP A 256 33.49 -27.51 91.53
N LYS A 257 32.19 -27.23 91.28
CA LYS A 257 31.09 -27.82 92.05
C LYS A 257 31.05 -29.34 91.96
N VAL A 258 31.15 -29.91 90.75
CA VAL A 258 31.18 -31.36 90.52
C VAL A 258 32.39 -31.99 91.22
N ARG A 259 33.54 -31.33 91.23
CA ARG A 259 34.75 -31.76 91.93
C ARG A 259 34.63 -31.70 93.46
N SER A 260 33.72 -30.87 94.00
CA SER A 260 33.55 -30.62 95.45
C SER A 260 32.49 -31.48 96.17
N GLY A 261 31.68 -32.29 95.47
CA GLY A 261 30.93 -33.38 96.13
C GLY A 261 29.54 -33.71 95.60
N SER A 262 29.24 -35.02 95.69
CA SER A 262 27.94 -35.72 95.69
C SER A 262 26.93 -35.41 94.57
N GLY A 263 26.74 -36.40 93.71
CA GLY A 263 25.72 -36.41 92.66
C GLY A 263 24.29 -36.52 93.17
N SER A 264 23.36 -36.18 92.28
CA SER A 264 22.03 -36.81 92.16
C SER A 264 21.42 -36.40 90.82
N GLY A 265 20.86 -37.39 90.13
CA GLY A 265 20.35 -37.33 88.76
C GLY A 265 19.16 -36.39 88.54
N SER A 266 18.84 -36.15 87.27
CA SER A 266 17.58 -36.59 86.64
C SER A 266 17.46 -36.03 85.22
N GLY A 267 17.04 -36.89 84.28
CA GLY A 267 16.88 -36.58 82.88
C GLY A 267 15.65 -35.73 82.55
N GLY A 268 15.60 -35.26 81.31
CA GLY A 268 14.47 -34.50 80.76
C GLY A 268 14.62 -34.29 79.26
N THR A 269 14.04 -35.22 78.51
CA THR A 269 13.79 -35.21 77.06
C THR A 269 12.84 -34.07 76.68
N SER A 270 13.08 -33.33 75.59
CA SER A 270 11.98 -32.76 74.80
C SER A 270 12.38 -32.47 73.34
N THR A 271 11.60 -33.10 72.47
CA THR A 271 11.47 -33.01 71.02
C THR A 271 10.71 -31.76 70.57
N GLY A 272 10.99 -31.24 69.37
CA GLY A 272 10.09 -30.28 68.71
C GLY A 272 10.56 -29.75 67.35
N THR A 273 10.07 -30.38 66.26
CA THR A 273 9.47 -29.77 65.05
C THR A 273 10.00 -28.41 64.57
N GLY A 274 10.56 -28.22 63.37
CA GLY A 274 10.07 -28.68 62.06
C GLY A 274 9.08 -27.66 61.48
N SER A 275 9.46 -26.88 60.45
CA SER A 275 8.56 -26.26 59.45
C SER A 275 9.37 -25.54 58.38
N GLY A 276 9.38 -26.14 57.18
CA GLY A 276 9.75 -25.46 55.95
C GLY A 276 8.60 -24.60 55.42
N SER A 277 8.90 -23.72 54.49
CA SER A 277 7.94 -23.22 53.49
C SER A 277 8.73 -22.61 52.35
N GLY A 278 8.68 -23.29 51.21
CA GLY A 278 9.04 -22.70 49.93
C GLY A 278 7.98 -21.71 49.47
N SER A 279 8.36 -20.84 48.54
CA SER A 279 7.44 -20.17 47.63
C SER A 279 8.24 -19.73 46.41
N GLY A 280 8.11 -20.52 45.35
CA GLY A 280 8.51 -20.11 44.01
C GLY A 280 7.56 -19.03 43.51
N SER A 281 8.12 -17.94 43.02
CA SER A 281 7.42 -16.98 42.16
C SER A 281 8.07 -17.03 40.79
N GLY A 282 7.47 -17.82 39.90
CA GLY A 282 7.74 -17.77 38.48
C GLY A 282 7.11 -16.52 37.90
N THR A 283 7.84 -15.40 37.92
CA THR A 283 7.52 -14.23 37.11
C THR A 283 7.69 -14.61 35.64
N GLY A 284 6.59 -14.67 34.90
CA GLY A 284 6.60 -14.66 33.44
C GLY A 284 7.20 -13.34 32.96
N GLY A 285 8.52 -13.29 32.91
CA GLY A 285 9.28 -12.14 32.46
C GLY A 285 8.94 -11.82 31.01
N PHE A 286 8.41 -10.63 30.78
CA PHE A 286 8.39 -10.07 29.44
C PHE A 286 9.85 -9.85 29.03
N VAL A 287 10.27 -10.52 27.97
CA VAL A 287 11.64 -10.44 27.46
C VAL A 287 11.85 -9.01 26.95
N GLN A 288 12.75 -8.28 27.60
CA GLN A 288 13.17 -6.96 27.16
C GLN A 288 13.99 -7.08 25.87
N THR A 289 13.91 -6.05 25.03
CA THR A 289 14.72 -5.85 23.82
C THR A 289 16.18 -6.30 24.04
N GLY A 290 16.63 -7.30 23.28
CA GLY A 290 18.01 -7.79 23.34
C GLY A 290 18.20 -9.26 23.71
N ASP A 291 17.14 -10.09 23.78
CA ASP A 291 17.34 -11.55 23.85
C ASP A 291 17.89 -12.06 22.50
N PRO A 292 19.14 -12.56 22.45
CA PRO A 292 19.75 -13.05 21.22
C PRO A 292 19.00 -14.24 20.61
N ALA A 293 18.11 -14.90 21.37
CA ALA A 293 17.21 -15.92 20.85
C ALA A 293 16.05 -15.34 20.00
N CYS A 294 15.59 -14.12 20.32
CA CYS A 294 14.55 -13.41 19.57
C CYS A 294 15.11 -12.57 18.42
N GLU A 295 16.35 -12.10 18.54
CA GLU A 295 16.98 -11.25 17.52
C GLU A 295 17.18 -11.96 16.18
N LYS A 296 17.26 -13.29 16.20
CA LYS A 296 17.42 -14.15 15.00
C LYS A 296 16.09 -14.53 14.32
N ILE A 297 14.96 -13.99 14.76
CA ILE A 297 13.63 -14.19 14.15
C ILE A 297 13.53 -13.49 12.78
N SER A 298 14.54 -12.69 12.41
CA SER A 298 14.67 -12.09 11.08
C SER A 298 14.68 -13.09 9.91
N THR A 299 14.74 -14.39 10.17
CA THR A 299 14.74 -15.43 9.14
C THR A 299 13.53 -16.36 9.24
N TYR A 300 12.95 -16.66 8.07
CA TYR A 300 11.78 -17.52 7.85
C TYR A 300 11.83 -18.90 8.54
N SER A 301 13.00 -19.36 8.97
CA SER A 301 13.27 -20.71 9.47
C SER A 301 13.02 -20.94 10.97
N HIS A 302 12.60 -19.94 11.76
CA HIS A 302 12.62 -20.07 13.23
C HIS A 302 11.34 -19.65 13.95
N CYS A 303 10.27 -20.46 13.80
CA CYS A 303 9.26 -20.56 14.85
C CYS A 303 9.73 -21.49 15.96
N LYS A 304 10.72 -21.00 16.72
CA LYS A 304 11.29 -21.72 17.86
C LYS A 304 10.42 -21.46 19.10
N PRO A 305 10.07 -22.49 19.89
CA PRO A 305 9.39 -22.29 21.17
C PRO A 305 10.29 -21.44 22.09
N GLY A 306 9.78 -20.28 22.52
CA GLY A 306 10.48 -19.37 23.44
C GLY A 306 10.27 -17.89 23.17
N CYS A 307 10.17 -17.47 21.90
CA CYS A 307 10.00 -16.05 21.57
C CYS A 307 8.58 -15.74 21.08
N LYS A 308 7.66 -15.67 22.03
CA LYS A 308 6.26 -15.35 21.72
C LYS A 308 6.00 -13.85 21.72
N ASN A 309 6.54 -13.12 22.69
CA ASN A 309 6.34 -11.69 22.85
C ASN A 309 7.69 -10.97 22.92
N PHE A 310 7.81 -9.85 22.21
CA PHE A 310 9.00 -9.00 22.22
C PHE A 310 8.59 -7.54 21.98
N ALA A 311 9.55 -6.62 22.06
CA ALA A 311 9.33 -5.21 21.72
C ALA A 311 10.37 -4.71 20.73
N ILE A 312 9.98 -3.77 19.86
CA ILE A 312 10.87 -3.05 18.95
C ILE A 312 10.53 -1.56 19.07
N ASP A 313 11.51 -0.74 19.44
CA ASP A 313 11.33 0.70 19.72
C ASP A 313 10.17 0.99 20.69
N GLY A 314 10.04 0.16 21.74
CA GLY A 314 8.99 0.28 22.74
C GLY A 314 7.60 -0.24 22.30
N VAL A 315 7.42 -0.61 21.03
CA VAL A 315 6.18 -1.21 20.53
C VAL A 315 6.19 -2.71 20.78
N LYS A 316 5.17 -3.23 21.46
CA LYS A 316 5.05 -4.66 21.79
C LYS A 316 4.49 -5.45 20.61
N TYR A 317 5.07 -6.62 20.37
CA TYR A 317 4.73 -7.52 19.29
C TYR A 317 4.57 -8.96 19.79
N GLU A 318 3.69 -9.71 19.13
CA GLU A 318 3.51 -11.15 19.31
C GLU A 318 3.84 -11.89 18.01
N LEU A 319 4.76 -12.84 18.07
CA LEU A 319 5.05 -13.78 16.98
C LEU A 319 3.98 -14.88 16.95
N ARG A 320 3.29 -15.00 15.82
CA ARG A 320 2.27 -16.03 15.57
C ARG A 320 2.70 -16.94 14.41
N CYS A 321 3.04 -18.16 14.77
CA CYS A 321 3.49 -19.22 13.86
C CYS A 321 2.30 -19.95 13.21
N ASN A 322 2.43 -20.32 11.94
CA ASN A 322 1.43 -21.11 11.20
C ASN A 322 0.03 -20.48 11.26
N THR A 323 -0.01 -19.16 11.18
CA THR A 323 -1.26 -18.39 11.15
C THR A 323 -1.34 -17.56 9.89
N PHE A 324 -2.52 -17.03 9.61
CA PHE A 324 -2.77 -16.11 8.52
C PHE A 324 -3.65 -14.96 9.00
N ALA A 325 -3.24 -13.72 8.70
CA ALA A 325 -4.05 -12.54 8.96
C ALA A 325 -5.09 -12.34 7.85
N GLU A 326 -6.34 -12.72 8.13
CA GLU A 326 -7.48 -12.42 7.29
C GLU A 326 -7.99 -10.99 7.48
N ARG A 327 -8.76 -10.51 6.49
CA ARG A 327 -9.43 -9.20 6.53
C ARG A 327 -8.48 -8.01 6.72
N THR A 328 -7.24 -8.16 6.30
CA THR A 328 -6.26 -7.07 6.25
C THR A 328 -6.04 -6.63 4.81
N GLU A 329 -5.77 -5.35 4.60
CA GLU A 329 -5.16 -4.86 3.37
C GLU A 329 -3.66 -5.11 3.43
N LYS A 330 -3.06 -5.50 2.31
CA LYS A 330 -1.68 -5.94 2.23
C LYS A 330 -0.87 -4.98 1.38
N ALA A 331 0.17 -4.40 1.95
CA ALA A 331 1.20 -3.70 1.18
C ALA A 331 2.49 -4.53 1.22
N ARG A 332 3.10 -4.78 0.07
CA ARG A 332 4.36 -5.55 -0.03
C ARG A 332 5.51 -4.59 -0.35
N LEU A 333 6.59 -4.70 0.41
CA LEU A 333 7.84 -3.97 0.18
C LEU A 333 9.03 -4.92 0.29
N ASN A 334 9.94 -4.84 -0.68
CA ASN A 334 11.16 -5.65 -0.74
C ASN A 334 12.41 -4.86 -0.26
N ALA A 335 12.20 -3.73 0.42
CA ALA A 335 13.26 -2.76 0.74
C ALA A 335 13.98 -3.03 2.07
N TYR A 336 13.60 -4.05 2.83
CA TYR A 336 14.10 -4.29 4.18
C TYR A 336 14.85 -5.63 4.24
N ALA A 337 16.00 -5.65 4.90
CA ALA A 337 16.82 -6.84 5.03
C ALA A 337 16.30 -7.78 6.13
N THR A 338 15.56 -7.24 7.11
CA THR A 338 15.03 -8.02 8.24
C THR A 338 13.60 -7.61 8.61
N ILE A 339 12.89 -8.51 9.27
CA ILE A 339 11.57 -8.22 9.84
C ILE A 339 11.61 -7.07 10.87
N ASN A 340 12.71 -6.96 11.63
CA ASN A 340 12.91 -5.92 12.64
C ASN A 340 13.03 -4.54 11.99
N GLU A 341 13.84 -4.42 10.93
CA GLU A 341 13.92 -3.18 10.13
C GLU A 341 12.57 -2.81 9.56
N CYS A 342 11.81 -3.80 9.11
CA CYS A 342 10.51 -3.59 8.52
C CYS A 342 9.50 -3.01 9.52
N LEU A 343 9.51 -3.56 10.74
CA LEU A 343 8.71 -3.09 11.86
C LEU A 343 9.13 -1.69 12.31
N ALA A 344 10.43 -1.48 12.57
CA ALA A 344 10.97 -0.22 13.05
C ALA A 344 10.79 0.93 12.04
N ASN A 345 11.08 0.68 10.76
CA ASN A 345 11.11 1.75 9.76
C ASN A 345 9.74 2.15 9.23
N LYS A 346 8.74 1.28 9.31
CA LYS A 346 7.40 1.54 8.78
C LYS A 346 6.28 1.23 9.76
N CYS A 347 6.13 -0.03 10.21
CA CYS A 347 4.96 -0.41 11.03
C CYS A 347 4.88 0.34 12.37
N ASN A 348 6.01 0.68 12.99
CA ASN A 348 6.07 1.50 14.20
C ASN A 348 5.65 2.96 13.96
N LYS A 349 5.83 3.48 12.74
CA LYS A 349 5.52 4.87 12.38
C LYS A 349 4.08 5.06 11.90
N GLU A 350 3.41 3.98 11.53
CA GLU A 350 2.04 3.97 11.05
C GLU A 350 1.09 3.47 12.15
N ALA A 351 0.19 4.35 12.59
CA ALA A 351 -0.72 4.06 13.71
C ALA A 351 -1.69 2.90 13.40
N ASP A 352 -2.02 2.70 12.13
CA ASP A 352 -2.92 1.68 11.60
C ASP A 352 -2.21 0.39 11.17
N CYS A 353 -0.88 0.31 11.25
CA CYS A 353 -0.18 -0.95 11.01
C CYS A 353 -0.46 -1.95 12.15
N LEU A 354 -1.10 -3.06 11.81
CA LEU A 354 -1.42 -4.14 12.74
C LEU A 354 -0.26 -5.11 12.93
N GLY A 355 0.73 -5.10 12.03
CA GLY A 355 1.84 -6.03 12.03
C GLY A 355 2.37 -6.32 10.63
N VAL A 356 3.29 -7.27 10.54
CA VAL A 356 3.89 -7.71 9.28
C VAL A 356 3.90 -9.23 9.17
N SER A 357 3.88 -9.74 7.94
CA SER A 357 4.31 -11.11 7.62
C SER A 357 5.58 -11.06 6.79
N TRP A 358 6.38 -12.12 6.92
CA TRP A 358 7.60 -12.29 6.16
C TRP A 358 7.44 -13.45 5.18
N THR A 359 7.69 -13.19 3.91
CA THR A 359 7.56 -14.21 2.86
C THR A 359 8.88 -14.97 2.67
N PRO A 360 8.83 -16.18 2.07
CA PRO A 360 10.04 -16.97 1.82
C PRO A 360 11.09 -16.25 0.95
N ASP A 361 10.65 -15.35 0.08
CA ASP A 361 11.52 -14.55 -0.81
C ASP A 361 12.08 -13.28 -0.14
N GLY A 362 11.92 -13.13 1.18
CA GLY A 362 12.45 -11.99 1.93
C GLY A 362 11.63 -10.72 1.82
N ALA A 363 10.41 -10.79 1.29
CA ALA A 363 9.53 -9.63 1.22
C ALA A 363 8.78 -9.44 2.54
N CYS A 364 8.61 -8.18 2.90
CA CYS A 364 7.84 -7.79 4.05
C CYS A 364 6.44 -7.36 3.61
N VAL A 365 5.42 -7.98 4.20
CA VAL A 365 4.01 -7.73 3.89
C VAL A 365 3.34 -7.11 5.11
N PHE A 366 2.99 -5.84 5.00
CA PHE A 366 2.32 -5.08 6.05
C PHE A 366 0.83 -5.41 6.08
N HIS A 367 0.28 -5.44 7.28
CA HIS A 367 -1.13 -5.69 7.52
C HIS A 367 -1.81 -4.44 8.07
N TYR A 368 -2.80 -3.93 7.34
CA TYR A 368 -3.64 -2.81 7.76
C TYR A 368 -5.09 -3.27 7.96
N PRO A 369 -5.86 -2.61 8.82
CA PRO A 369 -7.26 -2.94 8.99
C PRO A 369 -8.05 -2.53 7.74
N LYS A 370 -8.94 -3.39 7.23
CA LYS A 370 -9.84 -3.02 6.13
C LYS A 370 -10.79 -1.87 6.46
N ARG A 371 -11.01 -1.61 7.75
CA ARG A 371 -11.81 -0.50 8.29
C ARG A 371 -11.15 -0.01 9.57
N ALA A 372 -11.02 1.30 9.73
CA ALA A 372 -10.43 1.89 10.93
C ALA A 372 -11.05 1.29 12.21
N GLY A 373 -10.20 0.88 13.16
CA GLY A 373 -10.60 0.28 14.43
C GLY A 373 -10.89 -1.22 14.42
N LEU A 374 -10.82 -1.91 13.27
CA LEU A 374 -11.02 -3.37 13.23
C LEU A 374 -9.70 -4.10 13.51
N ALA A 375 -9.67 -4.98 14.52
CA ALA A 375 -8.52 -5.85 14.76
C ALA A 375 -8.32 -6.87 13.63
N ALA A 376 -7.08 -7.32 13.41
CA ALA A 376 -6.80 -8.41 12.47
C ALA A 376 -7.44 -9.71 12.94
N ASN A 377 -8.12 -10.42 12.03
CA ASN A 377 -8.57 -11.78 12.32
C ASN A 377 -7.43 -12.75 12.00
N ILE A 378 -6.81 -13.33 13.03
CA ILE A 378 -5.72 -14.28 12.86
C ILE A 378 -6.29 -15.70 12.91
N VAL A 379 -6.28 -16.39 11.78
CA VAL A 379 -6.75 -17.78 11.69
C VAL A 379 -5.56 -18.74 11.62
N PRO A 380 -5.62 -19.90 12.28
CA PRO A 380 -4.66 -20.97 12.04
C PRO A 380 -4.72 -21.35 10.55
N LYS A 381 -3.56 -21.37 9.88
CA LYS A 381 -3.47 -21.81 8.49
C LYS A 381 -2.23 -22.66 8.38
N GLY A 382 -2.44 -23.94 8.07
CA GLY A 382 -1.32 -24.86 7.81
C GLY A 382 -0.35 -24.26 6.78
N GLY A 383 0.94 -24.45 7.01
CA GLY A 383 2.01 -23.89 6.20
C GLY A 383 2.95 -22.98 6.98
N ASN A 384 4.06 -22.63 6.34
CA ASN A 384 5.20 -21.94 6.96
C ASN A 384 5.02 -20.40 6.96
N TRP A 385 3.87 -19.92 7.42
CA TRP A 385 3.60 -18.48 7.50
C TRP A 385 3.84 -17.96 8.91
N HIS A 386 4.59 -16.86 9.00
CA HIS A 386 4.93 -16.20 10.26
C HIS A 386 4.38 -14.78 10.23
N HIS A 387 3.59 -14.44 11.24
CA HIS A 387 3.06 -13.10 11.43
C HIS A 387 3.63 -12.52 12.73
N VAL A 388 4.09 -11.28 12.67
CA VAL A 388 4.41 -10.49 13.85
C VAL A 388 3.33 -9.43 13.99
N MET A 389 2.49 -9.60 15.00
CA MET A 389 1.32 -8.77 15.22
C MET A 389 1.58 -7.78 16.36
N LYS A 390 1.25 -6.51 16.13
CA LYS A 390 1.32 -5.45 17.13
C LYS A 390 0.32 -5.76 18.24
N LEU A 391 0.80 -5.81 19.48
CA LEU A 391 -0.07 -5.94 20.64
C LEU A 391 -0.67 -4.57 20.91
N SER A 392 -2.00 -4.49 20.94
CA SER A 392 -2.72 -3.28 21.34
C SER A 392 -2.26 -2.89 22.74
N SER A 393 -1.72 -1.67 22.86
CA SER A 393 -1.36 -1.06 24.14
C SER A 393 -2.57 -0.75 24.99
#